data_AF-A0A5C8UWB6-F1
#
_entry.id   AF-A0A5C8UWB6-F1
#
_cell.length_a   1.000
_cell.length_b   1.000
_cell.length_c   1.000
_cell.angle_alpha   90.00
_cell.angle_beta   90.00
_cell.angle_gamma   90.00
#
_symmetry.space_group_name_H-M   'P 1'
#
loop_
_entity.id
_entity.type
_entity.pdbx_description
1 polymer ?
#
loop_
_entity_poly.entity_id
_entity_poly.type
_entity_poly.pdbx_seq_one_letter_code
_entity_poly.pdbx_strand_id
1 'polypeptide(L)' 'MDSRNGGDDGSSWRTMVVRVWSEPHSDHGFRARVTMEELPNIEPSVVFATDPEQVLNAVRDWLSHPAEPATAKPERARD' A
#
# COMPACT_ATOMS: atom_id res chain seq x y z
N MET A 1 5.61 -40.81 -0.83
CA MET A 1 6.08 -39.88 0.23
C MET A 1 5.73 -38.51 -0.29
N ASP A 2 4.49 -38.14 -0.05
CA ASP A 2 3.85 -36.98 -0.63
C ASP A 2 3.88 -35.91 0.45
N SER A 3 4.81 -34.98 0.32
CA SER A 3 5.00 -33.89 1.28
C SER A 3 4.97 -32.56 0.56
N ARG A 4 3.72 -32.12 0.39
CA ARG A 4 3.22 -30.74 0.45
C ARG A 4 4.11 -29.70 -0.24
N ASN A 5 3.74 -29.43 -1.48
CA ASN A 5 3.90 -28.15 -2.14
C ASN A 5 3.37 -27.03 -1.22
N GLY A 6 4.27 -26.43 -0.43
CA GLY A 6 3.99 -25.21 0.31
C GLY A 6 3.95 -24.07 -0.70
N GLY A 7 2.77 -23.86 -1.29
CA GLY A 7 2.47 -22.62 -1.98
C GLY A 7 2.56 -21.49 -0.95
N ASP A 8 3.73 -20.88 -0.86
CA ASP A 8 3.86 -19.50 -0.45
C ASP A 8 3.08 -18.70 -1.49
N ASP A 9 1.77 -18.63 -1.28
CA ASP A 9 0.91 -17.70 -1.97
C ASP A 9 1.39 -16.34 -1.49
N GLY A 10 2.37 -15.80 -2.23
CA GLY A 10 2.93 -14.47 -2.08
C GLY A 10 1.86 -13.43 -2.37
N SER A 11 0.80 -13.47 -1.57
CA SER A 11 -0.23 -12.46 -1.52
C SER A 11 0.50 -11.19 -1.13
N SER A 12 0.80 -10.36 -2.13
CA SER A 12 1.41 -9.05 -1.97
C SER A 12 0.34 -8.11 -1.41
N TRP A 13 -0.06 -8.32 -0.16
CA TRP A 13 -1.02 -7.45 0.51
C TRP A 13 -0.35 -6.12 0.78
N ARG A 14 -0.77 -5.08 0.06
CA ARG A 14 -0.34 -3.70 0.31
C ARG A 14 -1.10 -3.17 1.52
N THR A 15 -0.41 -2.46 2.40
CA THR A 15 -1.01 -1.84 3.59
C THR A 15 -0.92 -0.33 3.49
N MET A 16 -2.02 0.36 3.77
CA MET A 16 -2.03 1.80 3.99
C MET A 16 -2.41 2.10 5.44
N VAL A 17 -1.62 2.93 6.12
CA VAL A 17 -1.88 3.40 7.47
C VAL A 17 -2.14 4.89 7.45
N VAL A 18 -3.33 5.30 7.90
CA VAL A 18 -3.70 6.72 8.05
C VAL A 18 -3.73 7.06 9.54
N ARG A 19 -2.84 7.96 9.98
CA ARG A 19 -2.83 8.51 11.33
C ARG A 19 -3.36 9.93 11.30
N VAL A 20 -4.42 10.21 12.05
CA VAL A 20 -5.05 11.53 12.14
C VAL A 20 -4.90 12.05 13.55
N TRP A 21 -4.58 13.34 13.68
CA TRP A 21 -4.61 14.04 14.96
C TRP A 21 -5.10 15.47 14.77
N SER A 22 -5.76 15.99 15.81
CA SER A 22 -6.16 17.39 15.86
C SER A 22 -5.01 18.22 16.40
N GLU A 23 -4.71 19.33 15.73
CA GLU A 23 -3.68 20.28 16.14
C GLU A 23 -4.35 21.65 16.33
N PRO A 24 -5.03 21.89 17.47
CA PRO A 24 -5.92 23.04 17.65
C PRO A 24 -5.20 24.40 17.62
N HIS A 25 -3.87 24.41 17.68
CA HIS A 25 -3.03 25.60 17.60
C HIS A 25 -2.43 25.84 16.20
N SER A 26 -2.75 24.99 15.22
CA SER A 26 -2.31 25.16 13.82
C SER A 26 -3.45 25.71 12.97
N ASP A 27 -3.13 26.55 11.98
CA ASP A 27 -4.08 27.24 11.09
C ASP A 27 -5.19 26.34 10.51
N HIS A 28 -4.91 25.06 10.31
CA HIS A 28 -5.85 24.11 9.70
C HIS A 28 -6.64 23.26 10.71
N GLY A 29 -6.25 23.21 12.00
CA GLY A 29 -6.90 22.39 13.04
C GLY A 29 -6.84 20.86 12.84
N PHE A 30 -6.39 20.40 11.66
CA PHE A 30 -6.32 19.01 11.22
C PHE A 30 -4.93 18.68 10.70
N ARG A 31 -4.43 17.50 11.09
CA ARG A 31 -3.27 16.88 10.46
C ARG A 31 -3.46 15.40 10.30
N ALA A 32 -2.92 14.89 9.21
CA ALA A 32 -2.80 13.46 8.98
C ALA A 32 -1.44 13.09 8.40
N ARG A 33 -1.02 11.87 8.69
CA ARG A 33 0.11 11.20 8.04
C ARG A 33 -0.40 9.91 7.42
N VAL A 34 -0.22 9.78 6.12
CA VAL A 34 -0.54 8.59 5.33
C VAL A 34 0.77 7.87 5.04
N THR A 35 0.85 6.59 5.43
CA THR A 35 1.99 5.72 5.13
C THR A 35 1.51 4.58 4.24
N MET A 36 2.20 4.33 3.13
CA MET A 36 1.90 3.28 2.16
C MET A 36 3.04 2.26 2.15
N GLU A 37 2.73 1.01 2.49
CA GLU A 37 3.64 -0.12 2.52
C GLU A 37 3.25 -1.09 1.40
N GLU A 38 4.06 -1.15 0.34
CA GLU A 38 3.74 -1.94 -0.86
C GLU A 38 4.42 -3.31 -0.90
N LEU A 39 5.67 -3.41 -0.45
CA LEU A 39 6.47 -4.63 -0.50
C LEU A 39 7.42 -4.70 0.70
N PRO A 40 7.67 -5.91 1.25
CA PRO A 40 8.76 -6.09 2.20
C PRO A 40 10.06 -5.71 1.48
N ASN A 41 10.85 -4.84 2.09
CA ASN A 41 12.14 -4.34 1.58
C ASN A 41 12.09 -3.14 0.62
N ILE A 42 10.96 -2.44 0.52
CA ILE A 42 10.86 -1.10 -0.10
C ILE A 42 10.57 -0.05 0.97
N GLU A 43 11.21 1.12 0.89
CA GLU A 43 10.91 2.22 1.79
C GLU A 43 9.44 2.67 1.64
N PRO A 44 8.71 2.84 2.74
CA PRO A 44 7.32 3.23 2.68
C PRO A 44 7.16 4.67 2.19
N SER A 45 6.18 4.91 1.32
CA SER A 45 5.82 6.26 0.90
C SER A 45 5.05 6.95 2.02
N VAL A 46 5.42 8.19 2.35
CA VAL A 46 4.80 8.98 3.42
C VAL A 46 4.29 10.31 2.87
N VAL A 47 3.01 10.60 3.13
CA VAL A 47 2.37 11.87 2.78
C VAL A 47 1.85 12.54 4.05
N PHE A 48 2.15 13.84 4.19
CA PHE A 48 1.58 14.68 5.25
C PHE A 48 0.45 15.53 4.67
N ALA A 49 -0.70 15.51 5.33
CA ALA A 49 -1.89 16.24 4.92
C ALA A 49 -2.33 17.19 6.02
N THR A 50 -2.66 18.42 5.65
CA THR A 50 -3.28 19.44 6.52
C THR A 50 -4.76 19.65 6.20
N ASP A 51 -5.29 18.90 5.22
CA ASP A 51 -6.68 18.97 4.81
C ASP A 51 -7.23 17.55 4.53
N PRO A 52 -8.49 17.25 4.89
CA PRO A 52 -9.10 15.94 4.66
C PRO A 52 -9.17 15.51 3.19
N GLU A 53 -9.34 16.43 2.25
CA GLU A 53 -9.38 16.10 0.82
C GLU A 53 -8.04 15.57 0.32
N GLN A 54 -6.92 16.05 0.86
CA GLN A 54 -5.60 15.52 0.54
C GLN A 54 -5.47 14.03 0.93
N VAL A 55 -6.02 13.64 2.07
CA VAL A 55 -6.05 12.23 2.51
C VAL A 55 -6.90 11.40 1.55
N LEU A 56 -8.10 11.89 1.19
CA LEU A 56 -8.99 11.18 0.27
C LEU A 56 -8.35 10.99 -1.12
N ASN A 57 -7.64 12.00 -1.62
CA ASN A 57 -6.95 11.91 -2.89
C ASN A 57 -5.81 10.88 -2.85
N ALA A 58 -5.03 10.85 -1.76
CA ALA A 58 -3.98 9.84 -1.57
C ALA A 58 -4.56 8.42 -1.49
N VAL A 59 -5.70 8.23 -0.81
CA VAL A 59 -6.39 6.93 -0.73
C VAL A 59 -6.88 6.48 -2.11
N ARG A 60 -7.49 7.40 -2.88
CA ARG A 60 -7.99 7.10 -4.24
C ARG A 60 -6.86 6.73 -5.19
N ASP A 61 -5.76 7.47 -5.16
CA ASP A 61 -4.58 7.20 -5.98
C ASP A 61 -4.01 5.81 -5.69
N TRP A 62 -3.82 5.48 -4.41
CA TRP A 62 -3.30 4.18 -3.99
C TRP A 62 -4.21 3.01 -4.41
N LEU A 63 -5.52 3.16 -4.27
CA LEU A 63 -6.49 2.13 -4.70
C LEU A 63 -6.59 1.99 -6.22
N SER A 64 -6.26 3.05 -6.97
CA SER A 64 -6.27 3.03 -8.44
C SER A 64 -5.09 2.24 -9.02
N HIS A 65 -4.06 2.00 -8.22
CA HIS A 65 -2.90 1.19 -8.57
C HIS A 65 -2.89 -0.10 -7.72
N PRO A 66 -3.77 -1.07 -7.99
CA PRO A 66 -3.69 -2.36 -7.30
C PRO A 66 -2.34 -3.02 -7.60
N ALA A 67 -1.78 -3.73 -6.62
CA ALA A 67 -0.60 -4.57 -6.87
C ALA A 67 -0.93 -5.53 -8.00
N GLU A 68 -0.15 -5.52 -9.08
CA GLU A 68 -0.27 -6.57 -10.08
C GLU A 68 -0.02 -7.90 -9.35
N PRO A 69 -0.92 -8.89 -9.46
CA PRO A 69 -0.66 -10.20 -8.90
C PRO A 69 0.61 -10.74 -9.56
N ALA A 70 1.54 -11.26 -8.75
CA ALA A 70 2.85 -11.75 -9.18
C ALA A 70 2.79 -13.04 -10.03
N THR A 71 1.83 -13.17 -10.94
CA THR A 71 1.61 -14.32 -11.82
C THR A 71 1.35 -13.86 -13.26
N ALA A 72 2.42 -13.48 -13.95
CA ALA A 72 2.50 -13.59 -15.41
C ALA A 72 3.95 -13.82 -15.83
N LYS A 73 4.58 -14.88 -15.31
CA LYS A 73 5.77 -15.44 -15.94
C LYS A 73 5.27 -16.19 -17.17
N PRO A 74 5.61 -15.81 -18.42
CA PRO A 74 5.25 -16.62 -19.57
C PRO A 74 6.01 -17.94 -19.44
N GLU A 75 5.26 -19.00 -19.20
CA GLU A 75 5.74 -20.37 -19.33
C GLU A 75 6.30 -20.51 -20.75
N ARG A 76 7.63 -20.49 -20.85
CA ARG A 76 8.34 -20.72 -22.11
C ARG A 76 8.01 -22.14 -22.54
N ALA A 77 7.11 -22.25 -23.52
CA ALA A 77 7.01 -23.41 -24.38
C ALA A 77 8.41 -23.73 -24.91
N ARG A 78 8.92 -24.90 -24.56
CA ARG A 78 10.05 -25.54 -25.24
C ARG A 78 9.67 -27.00 -25.46
N ASP A 79 9.24 -27.23 -26.70
CA ASP A 79 9.43 -28.39 -27.57
C ASP A 79 10.07 -29.63 -26.93
#